data_AF-A0A0T0PTY6-F1
#
_entry.id   AF-A0A0T0PTY6-F1
#
_cell.length_a   1.000
_cell.length_b   1.000
_cell.length_c   1.000
_cell.angle_alpha   90.00
_cell.angle_beta   90.00
_cell.angle_gamma   90.00
#
_symmetry.space_group_name_H-M   'P 1'
#
loop_
_entity.id
_entity.type
_entity.pdbx_description
1 polymer ?
#
loop_
_entity_poly.entity_id
_entity_poly.type
_entity_poly.pdbx_seq_one_letter_code
_entity_poly.pdbx_strand_id
1 'polypeptide(L)'
;MADEREEGMGGGRVAADELRLLIERAERLEEEKKGIADDIKDVMGEAKSRGYDPKAIRKILSIRKKKKEEYQEEEAILETYMQALGMI
;
A
#
# COMPACT_ATOMS: atom_id res chain seq x y z
N MET A 1 -15.79 -15.33 -56.40
CA MET A 1 -16.39 -14.90 -55.12
C MET A 1 -15.64 -15.65 -54.04
N ALA A 2 -14.35 -15.38 -53.78
CA ALA A 2 -13.69 -14.11 -53.50
C ALA A 2 -14.39 -13.34 -52.37
N ASP A 3 -13.71 -13.41 -51.23
CA ASP A 3 -13.66 -12.41 -50.15
C ASP A 3 -14.78 -12.41 -49.09
N GLU A 4 -14.41 -11.89 -47.91
CA GLU A 4 -15.21 -11.63 -46.69
C GLU A 4 -15.10 -12.63 -45.52
N ARG A 5 -13.89 -13.12 -45.20
CA ARG A 5 -13.53 -13.49 -43.82
C ARG A 5 -12.11 -13.08 -43.48
N GLU A 6 -11.82 -11.78 -43.55
CA GLU A 6 -10.58 -11.19 -43.02
C GLU A 6 -10.83 -10.07 -41.98
N GLU A 7 -12.02 -9.97 -41.40
CA GLU A 7 -12.29 -9.04 -40.29
C GLU A 7 -12.27 -9.78 -38.95
N GLY A 8 -11.10 -9.87 -38.31
CA GLY A 8 -11.03 -10.40 -36.93
C GLY A 8 -9.65 -10.57 -36.30
N MET A 9 -8.56 -10.49 -37.08
CA MET A 9 -7.20 -10.79 -36.58
C MET A 9 -6.40 -9.57 -36.09
N GLY A 10 -6.92 -8.34 -36.24
CA GLY A 10 -6.25 -7.10 -35.80
C GLY A 10 -6.50 -6.73 -34.34
N GLY A 11 -7.76 -6.78 -33.89
CA GLY A 11 -8.16 -6.31 -32.55
C GLY A 11 -7.57 -7.16 -31.41
N GLY A 12 -7.48 -8.48 -31.59
CA GLY A 12 -6.90 -9.37 -30.59
C GLY A 12 -5.40 -9.18 -30.37
N ARG A 13 -4.65 -8.79 -31.43
CA ARG A 13 -3.22 -8.46 -31.31
C ARG A 13 -3.01 -7.13 -30.59
N VAL A 14 -3.78 -6.10 -30.95
CA VAL A 14 -3.74 -4.79 -30.27
C VAL A 14 -4.08 -4.91 -28.78
N ALA A 15 -5.12 -5.67 -28.43
CA ALA A 15 -5.48 -5.92 -27.04
C ALA A 15 -4.40 -6.71 -26.26
N ALA A 16 -3.72 -7.65 -26.92
CA ALA A 16 -2.62 -8.39 -26.31
C ALA A 16 -1.39 -7.49 -26.06
N ASP A 17 -1.09 -6.57 -26.96
CA ASP A 17 0.03 -5.63 -26.82
C ASP A 17 -0.24 -4.59 -25.72
N GLU A 18 -1.46 -4.08 -25.62
CA GLU A 18 -1.88 -3.20 -24.52
C GLU A 18 -1.76 -3.92 -23.16
N LEU A 19 -2.23 -5.16 -23.06
CA LEU A 19 -2.13 -5.96 -21.84
C LEU A 19 -0.67 -6.19 -21.43
N ARG A 20 0.24 -6.46 -22.38
CA ARG A 20 1.67 -6.62 -22.09
C ARG A 20 2.27 -5.35 -21.48
N LEU A 21 1.98 -4.19 -22.07
CA LEU A 21 2.49 -2.91 -21.56
C LEU A 21 1.98 -2.61 -20.14
N LEU A 22 0.72 -2.96 -19.84
CA LEU A 22 0.18 -2.82 -18.49
C LEU A 22 0.89 -3.74 -17.49
N ILE A 23 1.16 -4.99 -17.87
CA ILE A 23 1.87 -5.97 -17.03
C ILE A 23 3.30 -5.50 -16.77
N GLU A 24 4.06 -5.15 -17.81
CA GLU A 24 5.44 -4.69 -17.67
C GLU A 24 5.55 -3.45 -16.77
N ARG A 25 4.56 -2.53 -16.85
CA ARG A 25 4.50 -1.38 -15.94
C ARG A 25 4.20 -1.81 -14.50
N ALA A 26 3.29 -2.75 -14.29
CA ALA A 26 2.96 -3.26 -12.97
C ALA A 26 4.13 -4.00 -12.32
N GLU A 27 4.85 -4.84 -13.07
CA GLU A 27 6.02 -5.58 -12.59
C GLU A 27 7.13 -4.64 -12.11
N ARG A 28 7.44 -3.60 -12.90
CA ARG A 28 8.39 -2.55 -12.50
C ARG A 28 7.99 -1.85 -11.20
N LEU A 29 6.71 -1.49 -11.06
CA LEU A 29 6.21 -0.86 -9.84
C LEU A 29 6.27 -1.81 -8.63
N GLU A 30 6.06 -3.12 -8.81
CA GLU A 30 6.23 -4.09 -7.73
C GLU A 30 7.70 -4.26 -7.32
N GLU A 31 8.64 -4.21 -8.26
CA GLU A 31 10.08 -4.18 -7.94
C GLU A 31 10.48 -2.92 -7.16
N GLU A 32 10.03 -1.74 -7.59
CA GLU A 32 10.26 -0.47 -6.88
C GLU A 32 9.67 -0.50 -5.46
N LYS A 33 8.43 -0.99 -5.33
CA LYS A 33 7.74 -1.16 -4.05
C LYS A 33 8.48 -2.12 -3.14
N LYS A 34 9.08 -3.19 -3.66
CA LYS A 34 9.90 -4.12 -2.89
C LYS A 34 11.15 -3.41 -2.36
N GLY A 35 11.86 -2.65 -3.19
CA GLY A 35 13.02 -1.86 -2.76
C GLY A 35 12.67 -0.90 -1.63
N ILE A 36 11.57 -0.14 -1.77
CA ILE A 36 11.07 0.77 -0.74
C ILE A 36 10.70 0.02 0.55
N ALA A 37 10.11 -1.17 0.43
CA ALA A 37 9.75 -1.98 1.60
C ALA A 37 10.99 -2.49 2.36
N ASP A 38 12.05 -2.86 1.64
CA ASP A 38 13.33 -3.27 2.21
C ASP A 38 14.01 -2.07 2.91
N ASP A 39 14.04 -0.89 2.30
CA ASP A 39 14.55 0.34 2.93
C ASP A 39 13.80 0.68 4.23
N ILE A 40 12.47 0.59 4.23
CA ILE A 40 11.65 0.81 5.43
C ILE A 40 11.98 -0.22 6.52
N LYS A 41 12.26 -1.47 6.14
CA LYS A 41 12.64 -2.52 7.08
C LYS A 41 13.99 -2.22 7.72
N ASP A 42 14.95 -1.72 6.96
CA ASP A 42 16.27 -1.34 7.46
C ASP A 42 16.17 -0.17 8.45
N VAL A 43 15.39 0.88 8.14
CA VAL A 43 15.11 1.99 9.07
C VAL A 43 14.49 1.50 10.39
N MET A 44 13.56 0.55 10.31
CA MET A 44 12.97 -0.06 11.51
C MET A 44 13.97 -0.92 12.29
N GLY A 45 14.92 -1.56 11.60
CA GLY A 45 16.04 -2.29 12.20
C GLY A 45 17.02 -1.38 12.93
N GLU A 46 17.36 -0.23 12.35
CA GLU A 46 18.16 0.82 12.99
C GLU A 46 17.47 1.35 14.24
N ALA A 47 16.17 1.68 14.14
CA ALA A 47 15.39 2.15 15.27
C ALA A 47 15.40 1.14 16.43
N LYS A 48 15.24 -0.16 16.12
CA LYS A 48 15.33 -1.24 17.10
C LYS A 48 16.71 -1.31 17.75
N SER A 49 17.78 -1.21 16.96
CA SER A 49 19.16 -1.24 17.44
C SER A 49 19.50 -0.05 18.35
N ARG A 50 18.79 1.07 18.16
CA ARG A 50 18.86 2.26 19.01
C ARG A 50 17.96 2.21 20.24
N GLY A 51 17.20 1.13 20.44
CA GLY A 51 16.35 0.91 21.60
C GLY A 51 14.89 1.38 21.45
N TYR A 52 14.45 1.80 20.26
CA TYR A 52 13.05 2.13 20.02
C TYR A 52 12.22 0.88 19.67
N ASP A 53 10.92 0.89 19.98
CA ASP A 53 9.99 -0.16 19.54
C ASP A 53 9.46 0.13 18.12
N PRO A 54 9.79 -0.72 17.11
CA PRO A 54 9.29 -0.56 15.75
C PRO A 54 7.76 -0.67 15.61
N LYS A 55 7.06 -1.32 16.54
CA LYS A 55 5.59 -1.37 16.53
C LYS A 55 5.00 -0.02 16.92
N ALA A 56 5.53 0.60 17.97
CA ALA A 56 5.13 1.94 18.38
C ALA A 56 5.39 2.97 17.27
N ILE A 57 6.55 2.91 16.60
CA ILE A 57 6.85 3.80 15.45
C ILE A 57 5.83 3.61 14.32
N ARG A 58 5.48 2.38 13.96
CA ARG A 58 4.45 2.11 12.94
C ARG A 58 3.08 2.67 13.33
N LYS A 59 2.69 2.56 14.61
CA LYS A 59 1.46 3.17 15.12
C LYS A 59 1.51 4.70 14.94
N ILE A 60 2.62 5.33 15.31
CA ILE A 60 2.84 6.78 15.12
C ILE A 60 2.75 7.18 13.64
N LEU A 61 3.37 6.42 12.72
CA LEU A 61 3.25 6.67 11.29
C LEU A 61 1.80 6.60 10.79
N SER A 62 1.01 5.65 11.30
CA SER A 62 -0.41 5.55 10.98
C SER A 62 -1.21 6.74 11.52
N ILE A 63 -0.92 7.19 12.75
CA ILE A 63 -1.56 8.36 13.36
C ILE A 63 -1.25 9.62 12.54
N ARG A 64 0.01 9.80 12.12
CA ARG A 64 0.46 10.96 11.34
C ARG A 64 -0.18 11.06 9.95
N LYS A 65 -0.82 10.01 9.45
CA LYS A 65 -1.58 10.03 8.18
C LYS A 65 -3.00 10.56 8.35
N LYS A 66 -3.53 10.63 9.57
CA LYS A 66 -4.87 11.13 9.86
C LYS A 66 -4.86 12.64 10.05
N LYS A 67 -6.02 13.29 9.88
CA LYS A 67 -6.18 14.67 10.35
C LYS A 67 -6.17 14.70 11.86
N LYS A 68 -5.69 15.81 12.42
CA LYS A 68 -5.52 15.95 13.87
C LYS A 68 -6.85 15.80 14.60
N GLU A 69 -7.90 16.42 14.08
CA GLU A 69 -9.24 16.43 14.66
C GLU A 69 -9.85 15.02 14.65
N GLU A 70 -9.75 14.32 13.52
CA GLU A 70 -10.23 12.94 13.36
C GLU A 70 -9.53 11.99 14.37
N TYR A 71 -8.20 12.12 14.54
CA TYR A 71 -7.47 11.31 15.53
C TYR A 71 -7.86 11.64 16.97
N GLN A 72 -8.08 12.92 17.30
CA GLN A 72 -8.48 13.33 18.64
C GLN A 72 -9.86 12.81 19.02
N GLU A 73 -10.82 12.83 18.08
CA GLU A 73 -12.14 12.27 18.29
C GLU A 73 -12.09 10.76 18.53
N GLU A 74 -11.35 10.03 17.69
CA GLU A 74 -11.15 8.59 17.86
C GLU A 74 -10.51 8.22 19.21
N GLU A 75 -9.47 8.94 19.62
CA GLU A 75 -8.80 8.68 20.91
C GLU A 75 -9.70 8.99 22.09
N ALA A 76 -10.50 10.06 22.05
CA ALA A 76 -11.45 10.38 23.12
C ALA A 76 -12.51 9.29 23.30
N ILE A 77 -13.02 8.74 22.18
CA ILE A 77 -13.95 7.61 22.20
C ILE A 77 -13.28 6.37 22.77
N LEU A 78 -12.07 6.06 22.30
CA LEU A 78 -11.31 4.89 22.76
C LEU A 78 -11.02 4.97 24.26
N GLU A 79 -10.56 6.13 24.75
CA GLU A 79 -10.29 6.38 26.16
C GLU A 79 -11.55 6.17 27.01
N THR A 80 -12.70 6.70 26.57
CA THR A 80 -13.99 6.48 27.22
C THR A 80 -14.32 4.99 27.37
N TYR A 81 -14.10 4.21 26.32
CA TYR A 81 -14.34 2.76 26.35
C TYR A 81 -13.34 2.02 27.25
N MET A 82 -12.06 2.41 27.22
CA MET A 82 -11.04 1.80 28.07
C MET A 82 -11.32 2.06 29.56
N GLN A 83 -11.75 3.27 29.93
CA GLN A 83 -12.17 3.60 31.29
C GLN A 83 -13.39 2.77 31.72
N ALA A 84 -14.41 2.67 30.86
CA ALA A 84 -15.61 1.87 31.15
C ALA A 84 -15.31 0.37 31.34
N LEU A 85 -14.25 -0.12 30.69
CA LEU A 85 -13.77 -1.50 30.81
C LEU A 85 -12.73 -1.70 31.93
N GLY A 86 -12.32 -0.65 32.65
CA GLY A 86 -11.29 -0.71 33.69
C GLY A 86 -9.90 -1.08 33.18
N MET A 87 -9.61 -0.76 31.92
CA MET A 87 -8.33 -1.05 31.26
C MET A 87 -7.26 0.03 31.48
N ILE A 88 -7.66 1.19 32.02
CA ILE A 88 -6.83 2.33 32.45
C ILE A 88 -7.41 2.94 33.72
#